data_AF-A0AA36NKB2-F1
#
_entry.id   AF-A0AA36NKB2-F1
#
_cell.length_a   1.000
_cell.length_b   1.000
_cell.length_c   1.000
_cell.angle_alpha   90.00
_cell.angle_beta   90.00
_cell.angle_gamma   90.00
#
_symmetry.space_group_name_H-M   'P 1'
#
loop_
_entity.id
_entity.type
_entity.pdbx_description
1 polymer ?
#
loop_
_entity_poly.entity_id
_entity_poly.type
_entity_poly.pdbx_seq_one_letter_code
_entity_poly.pdbx_strand_id
1 'polypeptide(L)'
;MWRAPVGQELVERVPVLRDAGAFREARRIFREEYGGLKALKAELAFAGFVDSERLTTTTKPFNLFARIAAGEMQQPGMEQEQAALKDFGAAFCVCKNKPENDAQWDSEDPEWVGKASMSARHRFLTTRDLRWTFFNALTLGMTEEEGEEVPSLAEAIQLLEDLKAAALTYVANVRGWSPKLGLYFHVFGHNSVNSLHLHVVDMAQCGPTFQKLKYKNCSLNAVLKVLQEELALASEPRKSPMLPAVASRAQTEAERFGRVPEAVELNVGGELLTVSWALLLHLPVTSALRQAAEGKPREGEALAPAQDRQGRVFLDLPGHLARAVLDLWRLRCLRGGSEPRIPCANEDQRLIAEVLGVPVEPPARVLGPGGVALLAAGVGAACAVVLRRGV
;
A
#
# COMPACT_ATOMS: atom_id res chain seq x y z
N MET A 1 -15.59 -7.67 8.06
CA MET A 1 -15.24 -7.61 6.64
C MET A 1 -13.79 -7.18 6.53
N TRP A 2 -12.87 -8.14 6.53
CA TRP A 2 -11.48 -7.89 6.14
C TRP A 2 -11.47 -7.07 4.86
N ARG A 3 -10.78 -5.93 4.84
CA ARG A 3 -10.56 -5.25 3.55
C ARG A 3 -9.54 -6.06 2.78
N ALA A 4 -9.80 -6.23 1.50
CA ALA A 4 -8.83 -6.88 0.65
C ALA A 4 -7.55 -6.03 0.58
N PRO A 5 -6.38 -6.63 0.30
CA PRO A 5 -5.14 -5.91 0.06
C PRO A 5 -5.35 -4.77 -0.94
N VAL A 6 -4.60 -3.67 -0.81
CA VAL A 6 -4.79 -2.46 -1.64
C VAL A 6 -4.80 -2.81 -3.13
N GLY A 7 -3.92 -3.73 -3.55
CA GLY A 7 -3.83 -4.18 -4.93
C GLY A 7 -5.11 -4.88 -5.42
N GLN A 8 -5.73 -5.73 -4.60
CA GLN A 8 -6.97 -6.43 -4.98
C GLN A 8 -8.14 -5.45 -5.15
N GLU A 9 -8.26 -4.49 -4.23
CA GLU A 9 -9.32 -3.48 -4.26
C GLU A 9 -9.23 -2.57 -5.50
N LEU A 10 -8.00 -2.22 -5.91
CA LEU A 10 -7.78 -1.49 -7.15
C LEU A 10 -8.17 -2.29 -8.39
N VAL A 11 -7.95 -3.61 -8.41
CA VAL A 11 -8.40 -4.47 -9.53
C VAL A 11 -9.92 -4.54 -9.60
N GLU A 12 -10.59 -4.70 -8.46
CA GLU A 12 -12.05 -4.80 -8.41
C GLU A 12 -12.73 -3.49 -8.84
N ARG A 13 -12.20 -2.34 -8.42
CA ARG A 13 -12.79 -1.03 -8.69
C ARG A 13 -12.33 -0.38 -9.99
N VAL A 14 -11.12 -0.70 -10.45
CA VAL A 14 -10.55 -0.23 -11.71
C VAL A 14 -10.09 -1.44 -12.53
N PRO A 15 -11.02 -2.28 -13.02
CA PRO A 15 -10.68 -3.53 -13.71
C PRO A 15 -9.99 -3.30 -15.06
N VAL A 16 -10.12 -2.10 -15.64
CA VAL A 16 -9.43 -1.68 -16.85
C VAL A 16 -8.60 -0.45 -16.54
N LEU A 17 -7.28 -0.64 -16.42
CA LEU A 17 -6.31 0.40 -16.07
C LEU A 17 -5.32 0.58 -17.23
N ARG A 18 -5.75 1.28 -18.29
CA ARG A 18 -4.96 1.46 -19.52
C ARG A 18 -4.77 2.89 -19.99
N ASP A 19 -5.49 3.85 -19.40
CA ASP A 19 -5.48 5.26 -19.81
C ASP A 19 -5.37 6.21 -18.61
N ALA A 20 -5.27 7.51 -18.90
CA ALA A 20 -5.06 8.55 -17.89
C ALA A 20 -6.27 8.70 -16.95
N GLY A 21 -7.50 8.43 -17.43
CA GLY A 21 -8.70 8.50 -16.62
C GLY A 21 -8.69 7.41 -15.54
N ALA A 22 -8.48 6.17 -15.97
CA ALA A 22 -8.39 5.03 -15.05
C ALA A 22 -7.20 5.14 -14.09
N PHE A 23 -6.05 5.64 -14.55
CA PHE A 23 -4.89 5.84 -13.69
C PHE A 23 -5.13 6.92 -12.63
N ARG A 24 -5.78 8.04 -12.98
CA ARG A 24 -6.17 9.08 -12.02
C ARG A 24 -7.12 8.55 -10.96
N GLU A 25 -8.12 7.77 -11.37
CA GLU A 25 -9.07 7.18 -10.43
C GLU A 25 -8.38 6.17 -9.49
N ALA A 26 -7.48 5.33 -10.01
CA ALA A 26 -6.68 4.43 -9.19
C ALA A 26 -5.85 5.19 -8.14
N ARG A 27 -5.19 6.30 -8.52
CA ARG A 27 -4.45 7.17 -7.57
C ARG A 27 -5.36 7.84 -6.54
N ARG A 28 -6.54 8.31 -6.96
CA ARG A 28 -7.53 8.91 -6.07
C ARG A 28 -8.00 7.91 -5.00
N ILE A 29 -8.47 6.74 -5.43
CA ILE A 29 -8.88 5.65 -4.53
C ILE A 29 -7.74 5.31 -3.57
N PHE A 30 -6.53 5.10 -4.10
CA PHE A 30 -5.36 4.76 -3.32
C PHE A 30 -5.06 5.78 -2.20
N ARG A 31 -5.02 7.07 -2.54
CA ARG A 31 -4.73 8.17 -1.60
C ARG A 31 -5.85 8.37 -0.61
N GLU A 32 -7.07 8.56 -1.10
CA GLU A 32 -8.20 9.05 -0.30
C GLU A 32 -8.86 7.94 0.52
N GLU A 33 -8.87 6.70 0.03
CA GLU A 33 -9.70 5.64 0.61
C GLU A 33 -8.90 4.50 1.26
N TYR A 34 -7.65 4.31 0.82
CA TYR A 34 -6.78 3.21 1.28
C TYR A 34 -5.55 3.66 2.06
N GLY A 35 -5.46 4.95 2.42
CA GLY A 35 -4.41 5.45 3.31
C GLY A 35 -3.06 5.69 2.63
N GLY A 36 -3.04 5.68 1.29
CA GLY A 36 -1.90 6.06 0.48
C GLY A 36 -0.61 5.31 0.81
N LEU A 37 0.50 6.04 0.74
CA LEU A 37 1.86 5.51 0.91
C LEU A 37 2.05 4.76 2.22
N LYS A 38 1.56 5.30 3.34
CA LYS A 38 1.73 4.70 4.67
C LYS A 38 1.14 3.30 4.75
N ALA A 39 -0.08 3.11 4.26
CA ALA A 39 -0.76 1.82 4.28
C ALA A 39 -0.07 0.81 3.36
N LEU A 40 0.32 1.24 2.15
CA LEU A 40 0.99 0.39 1.18
C LEU A 40 2.39 -0.03 1.63
N LYS A 41 3.16 0.88 2.23
CA LYS A 41 4.48 0.56 2.78
C LYS A 41 4.38 -0.52 3.84
N ALA A 42 3.42 -0.41 4.75
CA ALA A 42 3.17 -1.42 5.77
C ALA A 42 2.78 -2.77 5.14
N GLU A 43 1.93 -2.78 4.11
CA GLU A 43 1.56 -3.99 3.36
C GLU A 43 2.78 -4.65 2.70
N LEU A 44 3.62 -3.86 2.00
CA LEU A 44 4.80 -4.36 1.31
C LEU A 44 5.89 -4.83 2.28
N ALA A 45 6.08 -4.14 3.41
CA ALA A 45 7.02 -4.53 4.45
C ALA A 45 6.59 -5.83 5.14
N PHE A 46 5.30 -5.96 5.46
CA PHE A 46 4.73 -7.20 6.01
C PHE A 46 4.91 -8.38 5.03
N ALA A 47 4.75 -8.14 3.73
CA ALA A 47 4.98 -9.13 2.69
C ALA A 47 6.47 -9.38 2.36
N GLY A 48 7.39 -8.66 3.01
CA GLY A 48 8.84 -8.81 2.82
C GLY A 48 9.41 -8.21 1.53
N PHE A 49 8.64 -7.37 0.82
CA PHE A 49 9.11 -6.69 -0.40
C PHE A 49 9.87 -5.41 -0.11
N VAL A 50 9.68 -4.80 1.06
CA VAL A 50 10.34 -3.58 1.49
C VAL A 50 11.05 -3.84 2.82
N ASP A 51 12.32 -3.43 2.90
CA ASP A 51 13.08 -3.34 4.13
C ASP A 51 13.55 -1.90 4.29
N SER A 52 13.18 -1.28 5.41
CA SER A 52 13.43 0.13 5.70
C SER A 52 12.84 1.04 4.62
N GLU A 53 13.67 1.63 3.75
CA GLU A 53 13.26 2.51 2.65
C GLU A 53 13.52 1.92 1.25
N ARG A 54 13.87 0.63 1.16
CA ARG A 54 14.33 0.02 -0.09
C ARG A 54 13.58 -1.27 -0.42
N LEU A 55 13.52 -1.59 -1.71
CA LEU A 55 13.08 -2.90 -2.16
C LEU A 55 14.08 -3.99 -1.74
N THR A 56 13.55 -5.11 -1.25
CA THR A 56 14.36 -6.26 -0.90
C THR A 56 14.87 -6.98 -2.15
N THR A 57 16.09 -7.51 -2.05
CA THR A 57 16.75 -8.28 -3.11
C THR A 57 16.85 -9.78 -2.76
N THR A 58 16.15 -10.20 -1.70
CA THR A 58 16.17 -11.58 -1.22
C THR A 58 15.58 -12.55 -2.26
N THR A 59 15.64 -13.85 -1.98
CA THR A 59 15.01 -14.88 -2.83
C THR A 59 13.54 -15.11 -2.47
N LYS A 60 13.06 -14.56 -1.35
CA LYS A 60 11.70 -14.75 -0.82
C LYS A 60 11.25 -13.47 -0.08
N PRO A 61 10.30 -12.71 -0.63
CA PRO A 61 9.70 -12.88 -1.96
C PRO A 61 10.72 -12.67 -3.10
N PHE A 62 10.54 -13.36 -4.22
CA PHE A 62 11.45 -13.23 -5.36
C PHE A 62 11.10 -11.98 -6.19
N ASN A 63 12.07 -11.06 -6.32
CA ASN A 63 11.93 -9.84 -7.12
C ASN A 63 13.04 -9.76 -8.17
N LEU A 64 12.76 -10.24 -9.39
CA LEU A 64 13.72 -10.28 -10.50
C LEU A 64 14.32 -8.89 -10.79
N PHE A 65 13.47 -7.86 -10.85
CA PHE A 65 13.88 -6.52 -11.23
C PHE A 65 14.77 -5.87 -10.18
N ALA A 66 14.40 -5.94 -8.89
CA ALA A 66 15.21 -5.40 -7.80
C ALA A 66 16.60 -6.07 -7.73
N ARG A 67 16.66 -7.39 -7.92
CA ARG A 67 17.94 -8.13 -7.92
C ARG A 67 18.84 -7.77 -9.08
N ILE A 68 18.28 -7.60 -10.28
CA ILE A 68 19.02 -7.13 -11.44
C ILE A 68 19.51 -5.69 -11.24
N ALA A 69 18.64 -4.81 -10.74
CA ALA A 69 18.96 -3.43 -10.44
C ALA A 69 20.13 -3.31 -9.43
N ALA A 70 20.14 -4.19 -8.42
CA ALA A 70 21.20 -4.31 -7.42
C ALA A 70 22.49 -4.98 -7.92
N GLY A 71 22.49 -5.59 -9.11
CA GLY A 71 23.63 -6.37 -9.63
C GLY A 71 23.79 -7.75 -9.01
N GLU A 72 22.81 -8.24 -8.24
CA GLU A 72 22.82 -9.56 -7.60
C GLU A 72 22.36 -10.70 -8.51
N MET A 73 21.85 -10.37 -9.70
CA MET A 73 21.40 -11.33 -10.71
C MET A 73 21.73 -10.82 -12.11
N GLN A 74 22.14 -11.74 -12.98
CA GLN A 74 22.39 -11.49 -14.40
C GLN A 74 21.56 -12.43 -15.27
N GLN A 75 21.25 -11.99 -16.48
CA GLN A 75 20.56 -12.80 -17.49
C GLN A 75 21.51 -13.08 -18.67
N PRO A 76 21.32 -14.17 -19.43
CA PRO A 76 22.11 -14.43 -20.63
C PRO A 76 22.06 -13.28 -21.65
N GLY A 77 23.25 -12.84 -22.11
CA GLY A 77 23.42 -11.75 -23.06
C GLY A 77 23.08 -10.35 -22.51
N MET A 78 22.95 -10.21 -21.18
CA MET A 78 22.58 -8.95 -20.55
C MET A 78 23.58 -7.83 -20.78
N GLU A 79 24.89 -8.12 -20.84
CA GLU A 79 25.93 -7.11 -21.11
C GLU A 79 25.69 -6.38 -22.44
N GLN A 80 25.33 -7.11 -23.50
CA GLN A 80 25.02 -6.51 -24.80
C GLN A 80 23.76 -5.64 -24.73
N GLU A 81 22.74 -6.09 -24.00
CA GLU A 81 21.50 -5.34 -23.81
C GLU A 81 21.73 -4.06 -23.00
N GLN A 82 22.57 -4.10 -21.95
CA GLN A 82 22.91 -2.90 -21.17
C GLN A 82 23.77 -1.92 -21.96
N ALA A 83 24.69 -2.40 -22.79
CA ALA A 83 25.51 -1.54 -23.65
C ALA A 83 24.64 -0.71 -24.63
N ALA A 84 23.48 -1.22 -25.05
CA ALA A 84 22.56 -0.51 -25.93
C ALA A 84 21.87 0.71 -25.26
N LEU A 85 21.87 0.79 -23.92
CA LEU A 85 21.36 1.96 -23.19
C LEU A 85 22.29 3.17 -23.24
N LYS A 86 23.58 3.00 -23.57
CA LYS A 86 24.60 4.06 -23.50
C LYS A 86 24.62 4.71 -22.12
N ASP A 87 24.56 6.03 -22.06
CA ASP A 87 24.63 6.84 -20.84
C ASP A 87 23.49 6.52 -19.84
N PHE A 88 22.36 5.99 -20.33
CA PHE A 88 21.24 5.58 -19.48
C PHE A 88 21.51 4.30 -18.68
N GLY A 89 22.54 3.51 -19.02
CA GLY A 89 22.86 2.26 -18.34
C GLY A 89 23.29 2.43 -16.87
N ALA A 90 23.67 3.64 -16.47
CA ALA A 90 24.01 3.99 -15.09
C ALA A 90 22.76 4.15 -14.19
N ALA A 91 21.62 4.52 -14.77
CA ALA A 91 20.36 4.74 -14.05
C ALA A 91 19.36 3.59 -14.25
N PHE A 92 19.44 2.89 -15.39
CA PHE A 92 18.45 1.89 -15.79
C PHE A 92 19.09 0.55 -16.16
N CYS A 93 18.26 -0.50 -16.10
CA CYS A 93 18.60 -1.85 -16.53
C CYS A 93 17.56 -2.38 -17.51
N VAL A 94 18.01 -3.01 -18.59
CA VAL A 94 17.16 -3.83 -19.46
C VAL A 94 17.05 -5.25 -18.88
N CYS A 95 15.84 -5.77 -18.77
CA CYS A 95 15.58 -7.16 -18.40
C CYS A 95 14.80 -7.88 -19.51
N LYS A 96 14.95 -9.21 -19.56
CA LYS A 96 14.21 -10.11 -20.44
C LYS A 96 13.18 -10.91 -19.66
N ASN A 97 12.18 -11.41 -20.37
CA ASN A 97 11.32 -12.46 -19.85
C ASN A 97 12.11 -13.77 -19.77
N LYS A 98 11.48 -14.83 -19.26
CA LYS A 98 12.07 -16.16 -19.34
C LYS A 98 12.22 -16.59 -20.81
N PRO A 99 13.29 -17.30 -21.20
CA PRO A 99 13.50 -17.71 -22.59
C PRO A 99 12.32 -18.46 -23.20
N GLU A 100 11.66 -19.33 -22.44
CA GLU A 100 10.48 -20.07 -22.87
C GLU A 100 9.27 -19.16 -23.15
N ASN A 101 9.11 -18.07 -22.39
CA ASN A 101 8.04 -17.09 -22.59
C ASN A 101 8.32 -16.23 -23.84
N ASP A 102 9.59 -15.89 -24.09
CA ASP A 102 10.01 -15.17 -25.30
C ASP A 102 9.81 -16.04 -26.55
N ALA A 103 10.11 -17.33 -26.48
CA ALA A 103 9.96 -18.27 -27.60
C ALA A 103 8.48 -18.50 -28.01
N GLN A 104 7.53 -18.28 -27.10
CA GLN A 104 6.10 -18.55 -27.28
C GLN A 104 5.27 -17.26 -27.47
N TRP A 105 5.91 -16.15 -27.85
CA TRP A 105 5.26 -14.84 -27.91
C TRP A 105 4.02 -14.79 -28.85
N ASP A 106 4.04 -15.57 -29.93
CA ASP A 106 2.97 -15.68 -30.94
C ASP A 106 2.04 -16.88 -30.71
N SER A 107 2.25 -17.65 -29.66
CA SER A 107 1.45 -18.84 -29.36
C SER A 107 0.02 -18.46 -28.97
N GLU A 108 -0.95 -19.11 -29.62
CA GLU A 108 -2.37 -19.00 -29.32
C GLU A 108 -2.84 -20.02 -28.25
N ASP A 109 -1.94 -20.92 -27.81
CA ASP A 109 -2.26 -21.92 -26.80
C ASP A 109 -2.59 -21.24 -25.45
N PRO A 110 -3.76 -21.51 -24.85
CA PRO A 110 -4.19 -20.94 -23.58
C PRO A 110 -3.17 -21.05 -22.44
N GLU A 111 -2.26 -22.03 -22.45
CA GLU A 111 -1.19 -22.16 -21.45
C GLU A 111 -0.24 -20.95 -21.47
N TRP A 112 0.05 -20.43 -22.66
CA TRP A 112 1.02 -19.36 -22.90
C TRP A 112 0.38 -17.98 -22.92
N VAL A 113 -0.88 -17.85 -23.35
CA VAL A 113 -1.56 -16.55 -23.44
C VAL A 113 -1.70 -15.91 -22.06
N GLY A 114 -0.97 -14.81 -21.83
CA GLY A 114 -0.90 -14.08 -20.56
C GLY A 114 0.40 -14.32 -19.76
N LYS A 115 1.22 -15.31 -20.15
CA LYS A 115 2.55 -15.59 -19.58
C LYS A 115 3.67 -15.26 -20.57
N ALA A 116 3.47 -15.61 -21.84
CA ALA A 116 4.41 -15.36 -22.91
C ALA A 116 4.64 -13.86 -23.12
N SER A 117 5.72 -13.53 -23.81
CA SER A 117 6.04 -12.14 -24.14
C SER A 117 4.95 -11.51 -25.02
N MET A 118 4.71 -10.21 -24.85
CA MET A 118 3.60 -9.52 -25.54
C MET A 118 3.85 -9.35 -27.06
N SER A 119 5.09 -9.46 -27.50
CA SER A 119 5.50 -9.29 -28.89
C SER A 119 6.79 -10.03 -29.15
N ALA A 120 7.14 -10.25 -30.42
CA ALA A 120 8.41 -10.85 -30.83
C ALA A 120 9.64 -10.18 -30.20
N ARG A 121 9.56 -8.87 -29.97
CA ARG A 121 10.54 -8.09 -29.20
C ARG A 121 9.86 -7.42 -28.03
N HIS A 122 9.95 -8.05 -26.87
CA HIS A 122 9.44 -7.51 -25.62
C HIS A 122 10.60 -7.45 -24.62
N ARG A 123 10.81 -6.28 -24.01
CA ARG A 123 11.77 -6.07 -22.95
C ARG A 123 11.14 -5.34 -21.80
N PHE A 124 11.80 -5.40 -20.65
CA PHE A 124 11.47 -4.60 -19.50
C PHE A 124 12.61 -3.61 -19.26
N LEU A 125 12.28 -2.37 -18.95
CA LEU A 125 13.22 -1.37 -18.48
C LEU A 125 12.91 -1.05 -17.01
N THR A 126 13.87 -1.22 -16.12
CA THR A 126 13.73 -0.93 -14.69
C THR A 126 14.77 0.09 -14.23
N THR A 127 14.55 0.71 -13.08
CA THR A 127 15.50 1.65 -12.45
C THR A 127 16.47 0.92 -11.54
N ARG A 128 17.70 1.42 -11.44
CA ARG A 128 18.70 1.00 -10.45
C ARG A 128 18.44 1.61 -9.08
N ASP A 129 17.57 2.62 -9.00
CA ASP A 129 17.13 3.20 -7.74
C ASP A 129 16.13 2.26 -7.05
N LEU A 130 16.52 1.73 -5.90
CA LEU A 130 15.73 0.78 -5.12
C LEU A 130 14.86 1.44 -4.06
N ARG A 131 14.76 2.78 -4.01
CA ARG A 131 13.81 3.46 -3.11
C ARG A 131 12.41 2.89 -3.29
N TRP A 132 11.76 2.51 -2.19
CA TRP A 132 10.47 1.83 -2.27
C TRP A 132 9.38 2.74 -2.88
N THR A 133 9.48 4.06 -2.74
CA THR A 133 8.54 5.01 -3.36
C THR A 133 8.54 4.94 -4.89
N PHE A 134 9.60 4.38 -5.49
CA PHE A 134 9.72 4.11 -6.91
C PHE A 134 9.40 2.67 -7.29
N PHE A 135 8.79 1.87 -6.41
CA PHE A 135 8.52 0.47 -6.75
C PHE A 135 7.41 0.27 -7.79
N ASN A 136 6.54 1.24 -8.04
CA ASN A 136 5.49 1.14 -9.05
C ASN A 136 5.04 2.51 -9.55
N ALA A 137 4.52 2.58 -10.78
CA ALA A 137 3.95 3.80 -11.33
C ALA A 137 2.87 4.42 -10.45
N LEU A 138 2.12 3.61 -9.68
CA LEU A 138 1.10 4.10 -8.75
C LEU A 138 1.65 5.10 -7.72
N THR A 139 2.87 4.90 -7.21
CA THR A 139 3.43 5.70 -6.10
C THR A 139 4.34 6.84 -6.54
N LEU A 140 4.65 6.93 -7.84
CA LEU A 140 5.49 7.99 -8.37
C LEU A 140 4.92 9.39 -8.03
N GLY A 141 5.79 10.27 -7.54
CA GLY A 141 5.45 11.64 -7.18
C GLY A 141 4.56 11.77 -5.95
N MET A 142 4.50 10.76 -5.09
CA MET A 142 3.83 10.84 -3.80
C MET A 142 4.85 11.00 -2.67
N THR A 143 4.47 11.69 -1.60
CA THR A 143 5.26 11.83 -0.37
C THR A 143 4.42 11.45 0.84
N GLU A 144 5.07 11.00 1.92
CA GLU A 144 4.40 10.81 3.22
C GLU A 144 4.27 12.16 3.96
N GLU A 145 5.16 13.10 3.67
CA GLU A 145 5.24 14.41 4.30
C GLU A 145 4.46 15.46 3.51
N GLU A 146 3.63 16.23 4.22
CA GLU A 146 2.92 17.37 3.65
C GLU A 146 3.91 18.45 3.21
N GLY A 147 3.73 18.99 2.00
CA GLY A 147 4.56 20.07 1.46
C GLY A 147 5.72 19.62 0.57
N GLU A 148 6.03 18.33 0.52
CA GLU A 148 7.06 17.76 -0.39
C GLU A 148 6.50 17.26 -1.73
N GLU A 149 5.20 17.45 -1.98
CA GLU A 149 4.50 16.93 -3.16
C GLU A 149 5.09 17.46 -4.48
N VAL A 150 5.38 18.76 -4.55
CA VAL A 150 5.89 19.43 -5.75
C VAL A 150 7.26 18.90 -6.20
N PRO A 151 8.31 18.90 -5.35
CA PRO A 151 9.62 18.36 -5.76
C PRO A 151 9.55 16.87 -6.10
N SER A 152 8.74 16.10 -5.38
CA SER A 152 8.54 14.67 -5.67
C SER A 152 7.87 14.43 -7.02
N LEU A 153 6.83 15.20 -7.36
CA LEU A 153 6.16 15.14 -8.66
C LEU A 153 7.11 15.52 -9.81
N ALA A 154 7.91 16.57 -9.64
CA ALA A 154 8.89 16.99 -10.64
C ALA A 154 9.97 15.90 -10.87
N GLU A 155 10.51 15.32 -9.80
CA GLU A 155 11.46 14.20 -9.88
C GLU A 155 10.85 12.99 -10.61
N ALA A 156 9.62 12.64 -10.26
CA ALA A 156 8.90 11.53 -10.89
C ALA A 156 8.62 11.74 -12.38
N ILE A 157 8.29 12.97 -12.79
CA ILE A 157 8.12 13.32 -14.20
C ILE A 157 9.44 13.17 -14.94
N GLN A 158 10.54 13.71 -14.39
CA GLN A 158 11.86 13.58 -15.00
C GLN A 158 12.27 12.10 -15.16
N LEU A 159 12.04 11.27 -14.13
CA LEU A 159 12.28 9.82 -14.20
C LEU A 159 11.53 9.16 -15.35
N LEU A 160 10.26 9.54 -15.59
CA LEU A 160 9.45 8.98 -16.68
C LEU A 160 9.92 9.44 -18.06
N GLU A 161 10.37 10.68 -18.17
CA GLU A 161 10.98 11.21 -19.40
C GLU A 161 12.30 10.51 -19.71
N ASP A 162 13.13 10.30 -18.69
CA ASP A 162 14.39 9.57 -18.80
C ASP A 162 14.15 8.10 -19.17
N LEU A 163 13.17 7.42 -18.56
CA LEU A 163 12.77 6.06 -18.92
C LEU A 163 12.33 5.97 -20.39
N LYS A 164 11.56 6.96 -20.86
CA LYS A 164 11.13 7.03 -22.26
C LYS A 164 12.34 7.23 -23.18
N ALA A 165 13.24 8.15 -22.86
CA ALA A 165 14.45 8.42 -23.63
C ALA A 165 15.40 7.19 -23.66
N ALA A 166 15.55 6.52 -22.53
CA ALA A 166 16.31 5.29 -22.39
C ALA A 166 15.73 4.15 -23.24
N ALA A 167 14.40 3.96 -23.23
CA ALA A 167 13.75 2.96 -24.06
C ALA A 167 13.94 3.22 -25.57
N LEU A 168 13.79 4.48 -26.00
CA LEU A 168 14.04 4.89 -27.38
C LEU A 168 15.50 4.69 -27.78
N THR A 169 16.43 5.05 -26.89
CA THR A 169 17.87 4.85 -27.08
C THR A 169 18.19 3.37 -27.23
N TYR A 170 17.70 2.54 -26.33
CA TYR A 170 17.88 1.09 -26.41
C TYR A 170 17.40 0.53 -27.75
N VAL A 171 16.17 0.85 -28.15
CA VAL A 171 15.61 0.38 -29.43
C VAL A 171 16.43 0.85 -30.62
N ALA A 172 16.88 2.10 -30.65
CA ALA A 172 17.69 2.63 -31.74
C ALA A 172 19.05 1.93 -31.89
N ASN A 173 19.59 1.34 -30.83
CA ASN A 173 20.87 0.64 -30.84
C ASN A 173 20.74 -0.89 -30.97
N VAL A 174 19.53 -1.44 -30.96
CA VAL A 174 19.28 -2.88 -31.15
C VAL A 174 18.61 -3.12 -32.50
N ARG A 175 19.23 -3.95 -33.34
CA ARG A 175 18.71 -4.24 -34.69
C ARG A 175 17.39 -5.00 -34.64
N GLY A 176 16.52 -4.71 -35.61
CA GLY A 176 15.29 -5.47 -35.89
C GLY A 176 14.02 -4.93 -35.23
N TRP A 177 14.11 -4.00 -34.29
CA TRP A 177 12.92 -3.33 -33.75
C TRP A 177 12.24 -2.45 -34.81
N SER A 178 10.90 -2.47 -34.82
CA SER A 178 10.14 -1.55 -35.65
C SER A 178 10.10 -0.13 -35.03
N PRO A 179 9.75 0.91 -35.82
CA PRO A 179 9.55 2.26 -35.29
C PRO A 179 8.26 2.39 -34.46
N LYS A 180 7.38 1.38 -34.44
CA LYS A 180 6.12 1.42 -33.69
C LYS A 180 6.34 0.82 -32.31
N LEU A 181 6.58 1.67 -31.33
CA LEU A 181 6.86 1.25 -29.96
C LEU A 181 5.68 1.50 -29.03
N GLY A 182 5.41 0.51 -28.18
CA GLY A 182 4.50 0.60 -27.06
C GLY A 182 5.29 0.62 -25.76
N LEU A 183 5.00 1.60 -24.90
CA LEU A 183 5.63 1.78 -23.59
C LEU A 183 4.55 1.73 -22.53
N TYR A 184 4.53 0.68 -21.71
CA TYR A 184 3.43 0.41 -20.79
C TYR A 184 3.91 0.06 -19.38
N PHE A 185 3.20 0.53 -18.37
CA PHE A 185 3.28 0.03 -17.01
C PHE A 185 2.10 -0.88 -16.73
N HIS A 186 2.35 -1.95 -15.97
CA HIS A 186 1.30 -2.62 -15.20
C HIS A 186 1.29 -1.98 -13.82
N VAL A 187 0.26 -1.17 -13.54
CA VAL A 187 0.14 -0.42 -12.29
C VAL A 187 -0.21 -1.35 -11.14
N PHE A 188 0.16 -0.99 -9.90
CA PHE A 188 -0.03 -1.82 -8.72
C PHE A 188 -1.47 -2.35 -8.59
N GLY A 189 -1.59 -3.61 -8.21
CA GLY A 189 -2.83 -4.40 -8.28
C GLY A 189 -2.96 -5.18 -9.59
N HIS A 190 -2.50 -4.62 -10.71
CA HIS A 190 -2.49 -5.29 -12.01
C HIS A 190 -1.11 -5.87 -12.41
N ASN A 191 -0.05 -5.54 -11.66
CA ASN A 191 1.31 -6.03 -11.86
C ASN A 191 1.51 -7.47 -11.35
N SER A 192 2.47 -8.18 -11.90
CA SER A 192 2.89 -9.51 -11.44
C SER A 192 4.11 -9.48 -10.50
N VAL A 193 4.88 -8.38 -10.51
CA VAL A 193 6.08 -8.20 -9.69
C VAL A 193 6.07 -6.81 -9.07
N ASN A 194 6.31 -6.72 -7.77
CA ASN A 194 6.35 -5.45 -7.01
C ASN A 194 7.70 -4.74 -7.20
N SER A 195 7.93 -4.24 -8.41
CA SER A 195 9.06 -3.40 -8.77
C SER A 195 8.71 -2.59 -10.01
N LEU A 196 9.31 -1.42 -10.20
CA LEU A 196 8.99 -0.58 -11.35
C LEU A 196 9.62 -1.22 -12.59
N HIS A 197 8.79 -1.54 -13.58
CA HIS A 197 9.25 -2.04 -14.86
C HIS A 197 8.37 -1.51 -15.97
N LEU A 198 8.97 -0.81 -16.91
CA LEU A 198 8.35 -0.37 -18.14
C LEU A 198 8.43 -1.49 -19.16
N HIS A 199 7.29 -1.94 -19.67
CA HIS A 199 7.23 -2.85 -20.80
C HIS A 199 7.53 -2.08 -22.08
N VAL A 200 8.59 -2.47 -22.78
CA VAL A 200 8.95 -1.98 -24.12
C VAL A 200 8.54 -3.05 -25.13
N VAL A 201 7.57 -2.71 -25.98
CA VAL A 201 6.85 -3.65 -26.85
C VAL A 201 6.97 -3.21 -28.29
N ASP A 202 7.40 -4.11 -29.19
CA ASP A 202 7.38 -3.86 -30.63
C ASP A 202 5.95 -4.07 -31.17
N MET A 203 5.28 -2.96 -31.46
CA MET A 203 3.86 -2.95 -31.83
C MET A 203 3.60 -3.47 -33.24
N ALA A 204 4.63 -3.65 -34.06
CA ALA A 204 4.48 -4.26 -35.39
C ALA A 204 4.37 -5.79 -35.32
N GLN A 205 4.74 -6.40 -34.18
CA GLN A 205 4.84 -7.85 -34.00
C GLN A 205 4.22 -8.27 -32.65
N CYS A 206 3.04 -7.74 -32.33
CA CYS A 206 2.30 -8.14 -31.12
C CYS A 206 1.70 -9.54 -31.27
N GLY A 207 1.79 -10.35 -30.21
CA GLY A 207 1.16 -11.66 -30.13
C GLY A 207 -0.12 -11.68 -29.28
N PRO A 208 -0.73 -12.86 -29.08
CA PRO A 208 -1.98 -13.03 -28.33
C PRO A 208 -1.93 -12.48 -26.90
N THR A 209 -0.78 -12.59 -26.22
CA THR A 209 -0.62 -12.07 -24.85
C THR A 209 -0.79 -10.55 -24.76
N PHE A 210 -0.37 -9.78 -25.77
CA PHE A 210 -0.62 -8.34 -25.79
C PHE A 210 -2.12 -8.02 -25.77
N GLN A 211 -2.91 -8.74 -26.56
CA GLN A 211 -4.36 -8.54 -26.61
C GLN A 211 -5.02 -8.92 -25.29
N LYS A 212 -4.64 -10.07 -24.71
CA LYS A 212 -5.15 -10.52 -23.41
C LYS A 212 -4.85 -9.53 -22.29
N LEU A 213 -3.66 -8.91 -22.28
CA LEU A 213 -3.24 -7.99 -21.22
C LEU A 213 -3.52 -6.51 -21.51
N LYS A 214 -4.13 -6.19 -22.66
CA LYS A 214 -4.42 -4.82 -23.11
C LYS A 214 -5.20 -3.99 -22.08
N TYR A 215 -6.04 -4.63 -21.27
CA TYR A 215 -6.85 -3.96 -20.26
C TYR A 215 -6.02 -3.31 -19.15
N LYS A 216 -4.78 -3.77 -18.93
CA LYS A 216 -3.86 -3.26 -17.90
C LYS A 216 -2.56 -2.68 -18.45
N ASN A 217 -2.46 -2.50 -19.77
CA ASN A 217 -1.34 -1.84 -20.42
C ASN A 217 -1.49 -0.31 -20.31
N CYS A 218 -1.19 0.25 -19.15
CA CYS A 218 -1.24 1.69 -18.91
C CYS A 218 -0.06 2.39 -19.60
N SER A 219 -0.32 3.20 -20.62
CA SER A 219 0.76 3.83 -21.38
C SER A 219 1.60 4.78 -20.50
N LEU A 220 2.91 4.84 -20.73
CA LEU A 220 3.79 5.78 -20.03
C LEU A 220 3.29 7.23 -20.15
N ASN A 221 2.82 7.63 -21.34
CA ASN A 221 2.29 8.99 -21.55
C ASN A 221 1.01 9.26 -20.74
N ALA A 222 0.20 8.24 -20.44
CA ALA A 222 -0.97 8.40 -19.57
C ALA A 222 -0.57 8.68 -18.11
N VAL A 223 0.45 7.97 -17.62
CA VAL A 223 1.05 8.22 -16.29
C VAL A 223 1.63 9.63 -16.25
N LEU A 224 2.47 9.97 -17.24
CA LEU A 224 3.15 11.26 -17.35
C LEU A 224 2.14 12.42 -17.37
N LYS A 225 1.06 12.30 -18.15
CA LYS A 225 -0.03 13.28 -18.19
C LYS A 225 -0.66 13.52 -16.82
N VAL A 226 -0.99 12.46 -16.07
CA VAL A 226 -1.62 12.60 -14.75
C VAL A 226 -0.66 13.26 -13.76
N LEU A 227 0.62 12.88 -13.74
CA LEU A 227 1.59 13.51 -12.84
C LEU A 227 1.80 15.00 -13.18
N GLN A 228 1.81 15.38 -14.46
CA GLN A 228 1.90 16.78 -14.88
C GLN A 228 0.68 17.59 -14.44
N GLU A 229 -0.54 17.02 -14.55
CA GLU A 229 -1.76 17.66 -14.06
C GLU A 229 -1.73 17.81 -12.53
N GLU A 230 -1.28 16.79 -11.79
CA GLU A 230 -1.11 16.87 -10.34
C GLU A 230 -0.08 17.94 -9.95
N LEU A 231 1.04 18.04 -10.67
CA LEU A 231 2.06 19.06 -10.44
C LEU A 231 1.51 20.47 -10.68
N ALA A 232 0.73 20.67 -11.74
CA ALA A 232 0.08 21.94 -12.03
C ALA A 232 -0.86 22.34 -10.88
N LEU A 233 -1.70 21.40 -10.41
CA LEU A 233 -2.62 21.63 -9.29
C LEU A 233 -1.89 21.92 -7.97
N ALA A 234 -0.81 21.19 -7.68
CA ALA A 234 -0.02 21.38 -6.46
C ALA A 234 0.75 22.71 -6.46
N SER A 235 1.05 23.25 -7.64
CA SER A 235 1.74 24.53 -7.81
C SER A 235 0.80 25.74 -7.75
N GLU A 236 -0.52 25.55 -7.85
CA GLU A 236 -1.46 26.65 -7.69
C GLU A 236 -1.44 27.18 -6.24
N PRO A 237 -1.37 28.50 -6.03
CA PRO A 237 -1.42 29.06 -4.69
C PRO A 237 -2.74 28.66 -4.04
N ARG A 238 -2.68 27.81 -3.01
CA ARG A 238 -3.86 27.37 -2.24
C ARG A 238 -4.55 28.63 -1.72
N LYS A 239 -5.66 29.03 -2.35
CA LYS A 239 -6.58 30.01 -1.78
C LYS A 239 -7.05 29.38 -0.48
N SER A 240 -6.55 29.89 0.65
CA SER A 240 -6.87 29.35 1.96
C SER A 240 -8.38 29.21 2.04
N PRO A 241 -8.91 27.98 2.09
CA PRO A 241 -10.33 27.81 2.31
C PRO A 241 -10.61 28.45 3.67
N MET A 242 -11.44 29.48 3.70
CA MET A 242 -12.04 29.95 4.96
C MET A 242 -12.69 28.73 5.59
N LEU A 243 -12.03 28.14 6.58
CA LEU A 243 -12.50 26.93 7.24
C LEU A 243 -13.89 27.22 7.83
N PRO A 244 -14.93 26.46 7.46
CA PRO A 244 -16.19 26.50 8.20
C PRO A 244 -15.98 25.92 9.60
N ALA A 245 -16.72 26.46 10.57
CA ALA A 245 -16.58 26.34 12.03
C ALA A 245 -16.72 24.93 12.67
N VAL A 246 -16.02 23.91 12.14
CA VAL A 246 -15.94 22.56 12.73
C VAL A 246 -15.00 22.52 13.94
N ALA A 247 -14.13 23.53 14.08
CA ALA A 247 -13.30 23.74 15.27
C ALA A 247 -14.10 23.96 16.56
N SER A 248 -15.39 24.29 16.48
CA SER A 248 -16.19 24.60 17.67
C SER A 248 -16.37 23.38 18.59
N ARG A 249 -16.58 22.17 18.06
CA ARG A 249 -16.92 21.01 18.91
C ARG A 249 -15.73 20.47 19.72
N ALA A 250 -14.52 20.50 19.16
CA ALA A 250 -13.30 20.12 19.88
C ALA A 250 -12.86 21.20 20.89
N GLN A 251 -13.08 22.47 20.57
CA GLN A 251 -12.84 23.58 21.51
C GLN A 251 -13.78 23.53 22.72
N THR A 252 -15.07 23.19 22.53
CA THR A 252 -16.03 23.09 23.64
C THR A 252 -15.72 21.93 24.61
N GLU A 253 -15.11 20.84 24.15
CA GLU A 253 -14.66 19.76 25.05
C GLU A 253 -13.32 20.06 25.72
N ALA A 254 -12.37 20.71 25.03
CA ALA A 254 -11.09 21.11 25.61
C ALA A 254 -11.24 22.13 26.76
N GLU A 255 -12.21 23.03 26.68
CA GLU A 255 -12.54 23.97 27.77
C GLU A 255 -13.10 23.27 29.02
N ARG A 256 -13.65 22.05 28.88
CA ARG A 256 -14.30 21.30 29.96
C ARG A 256 -13.33 20.42 30.78
N PHE A 257 -12.14 20.10 30.25
CA PHE A 257 -11.22 19.10 30.83
C PHE A 257 -9.83 19.64 31.23
N GLY A 258 -9.59 20.96 31.18
CA GLY A 258 -8.21 21.48 31.30
C GLY A 258 -7.37 21.09 30.09
N ARG A 259 -6.05 21.37 30.09
CA ARG A 259 -5.17 21.02 28.95
C ARG A 259 -5.25 19.53 28.65
N VAL A 260 -6.06 19.17 27.65
CA VAL A 260 -6.16 17.81 27.14
C VAL A 260 -4.83 17.45 26.51
N PRO A 261 -4.17 16.36 26.93
CA PRO A 261 -2.92 15.94 26.32
C PRO A 261 -3.15 15.61 24.84
N GLU A 262 -2.21 15.98 23.97
CA GLU A 262 -2.31 15.69 22.52
C GLU A 262 -2.30 14.18 22.24
N ALA A 263 -1.55 13.43 23.05
CA ALA A 263 -1.44 11.98 22.99
C ALA A 263 -1.25 11.36 24.37
N VAL A 264 -1.55 10.07 24.45
CA VAL A 264 -1.38 9.23 25.64
C VAL A 264 -0.38 8.13 25.33
N GLU A 265 0.60 7.97 26.22
CA GLU A 265 1.52 6.83 26.18
C GLU A 265 0.95 5.66 26.98
N LEU A 266 0.93 4.50 26.34
CA LEU A 266 0.45 3.24 26.89
C LEU A 266 1.61 2.26 26.97
N ASN A 267 1.68 1.51 28.05
CA ASN A 267 2.55 0.35 28.18
C ASN A 267 1.68 -0.92 28.07
N VAL A 268 1.81 -1.64 26.96
CA VAL A 268 0.99 -2.80 26.65
C VAL A 268 1.85 -4.05 26.61
N GLY A 269 1.83 -4.84 27.69
CA GLY A 269 2.66 -6.03 27.83
C GLY A 269 4.17 -5.75 27.73
N GLY A 270 4.61 -4.55 28.13
CA GLY A 270 6.00 -4.09 28.01
C GLY A 270 6.31 -3.28 26.74
N GLU A 271 5.38 -3.20 25.78
CA GLU A 271 5.54 -2.41 24.56
C GLU A 271 4.96 -1.00 24.72
N LEU A 272 5.70 0.02 24.28
CA LEU A 272 5.24 1.40 24.34
C LEU A 272 4.46 1.79 23.07
N LEU A 273 3.19 2.16 23.27
CA LEU A 273 2.30 2.62 22.22
C LEU A 273 1.87 4.08 22.47
N THR A 274 1.88 4.91 21.45
CA THR A 274 1.38 6.29 21.52
C THR A 274 0.07 6.41 20.74
N VAL A 275 -0.97 6.90 21.42
CA VAL A 275 -2.32 7.06 20.86
C VAL A 275 -2.74 8.51 20.99
N SER A 276 -3.14 9.15 19.89
CA SER A 276 -3.61 10.54 19.95
C SER A 276 -4.94 10.63 20.68
N TRP A 277 -5.16 11.72 21.40
CA TRP A 277 -6.42 11.93 22.11
C TRP A 277 -7.62 12.00 21.15
N ALA A 278 -7.43 12.60 19.98
CA ALA A 278 -8.44 12.62 18.91
C ALA A 278 -8.90 11.21 18.53
N LEU A 279 -7.99 10.23 18.47
CA LEU A 279 -8.35 8.84 18.15
C LEU A 279 -9.13 8.17 19.29
N LEU A 280 -8.80 8.48 20.54
CA LEU A 280 -9.52 8.00 21.72
C LEU A 280 -10.95 8.57 21.79
N LEU A 281 -11.16 9.82 21.37
CA LEU A 281 -12.49 10.43 21.35
C LEU A 281 -13.46 9.76 20.38
N HIS A 282 -12.96 9.08 19.35
CA HIS A 282 -13.79 8.27 18.47
C HIS A 282 -14.25 6.96 19.11
N LEU A 283 -13.60 6.49 20.18
CA LEU A 283 -14.05 5.29 20.89
C LEU A 283 -15.30 5.60 21.71
N PRO A 284 -16.20 4.61 21.90
CA PRO A 284 -17.30 4.74 22.84
C PRO A 284 -16.80 5.23 24.21
N VAL A 285 -17.60 6.03 24.91
CA VAL A 285 -17.28 6.47 26.29
C VAL A 285 -17.13 5.30 27.28
N THR A 286 -17.69 4.14 26.92
CA THR A 286 -17.58 2.87 27.63
C THR A 286 -16.34 2.06 27.23
N SER A 287 -15.54 2.52 26.26
CA SER A 287 -14.31 1.86 25.87
C SER A 287 -13.33 1.83 27.04
N ALA A 288 -12.85 0.64 27.36
CA ALA A 288 -11.84 0.43 28.37
C ALA A 288 -10.57 1.26 28.12
N LEU A 289 -10.13 1.35 26.86
CA LEU A 289 -8.94 2.12 26.50
C LEU A 289 -9.16 3.63 26.73
N ARG A 290 -10.33 4.15 26.33
CA ARG A 290 -10.67 5.55 26.56
C ARG A 290 -10.78 5.86 28.05
N GLN A 291 -11.47 5.03 28.83
CA GLN A 291 -11.58 5.19 30.27
C GLN A 291 -10.21 5.15 30.95
N ALA A 292 -9.34 4.23 30.53
CA ALA A 292 -8.00 4.13 31.07
C ALA A 292 -7.15 5.37 30.78
N ALA A 293 -7.24 5.92 29.56
CA ALA A 293 -6.60 7.17 29.18
C ALA A 293 -7.15 8.40 29.93
N GLU A 294 -8.44 8.38 30.28
CA GLU A 294 -9.08 9.40 31.12
C GLU A 294 -8.77 9.23 32.62
N GLY A 295 -8.03 8.20 33.01
CA GLY A 295 -7.76 7.86 34.42
C GLY A 295 -9.02 7.41 35.18
N LYS A 296 -10.08 7.02 34.47
CA LYS A 296 -11.33 6.57 35.06
C LYS A 296 -11.30 5.05 35.25
N PRO A 297 -11.85 4.53 36.36
CA PRO A 297 -12.07 3.10 36.51
C PRO A 297 -13.05 2.59 35.45
N ARG A 298 -12.95 1.31 35.08
CA ARG A 298 -13.93 0.68 34.21
C ARG A 298 -15.29 0.62 34.91
N GLU A 299 -16.36 0.68 34.11
CA GLU A 299 -17.72 0.56 34.65
C GLU A 299 -17.88 -0.80 35.37
N GLY A 300 -18.10 -0.76 36.69
CA GLY A 300 -18.17 -1.95 37.54
C GLY A 300 -16.85 -2.35 38.22
N GLU A 301 -15.73 -1.69 37.92
CA GLU A 301 -14.47 -1.87 38.64
C GLU A 301 -14.28 -0.75 39.67
N ALA A 302 -13.84 -1.10 40.88
CA ALA A 302 -13.64 -0.14 41.97
C ALA A 302 -12.26 0.55 41.94
N LEU A 303 -11.35 0.11 41.07
CA LEU A 303 -9.95 0.52 41.04
C LEU A 303 -9.60 1.24 39.74
N ALA A 304 -8.77 2.28 39.87
CA ALA A 304 -8.20 3.00 38.73
C ALA A 304 -7.35 2.07 37.84
N PRO A 305 -7.13 2.43 36.56
CA PRO A 305 -6.28 1.66 35.66
C PRO A 305 -4.88 1.46 36.27
N ALA A 306 -4.31 0.26 36.08
CA ALA A 306 -2.94 0.01 36.48
C ALA A 306 -2.01 1.02 35.78
N GLN A 307 -1.03 1.53 36.51
CA GLN A 307 0.04 2.36 35.96
C GLN A 307 1.38 1.65 36.10
N ASP A 308 2.27 1.85 35.13
CA ASP A 308 3.65 1.37 35.25
C ASP A 308 4.50 2.28 36.14
N ARG A 309 5.80 1.97 36.28
CA ARG A 309 6.73 2.73 37.15
C ARG A 309 6.92 4.18 36.69
N GLN A 310 6.52 4.52 35.47
CA GLN A 310 6.62 5.86 34.88
C GLN A 310 5.27 6.59 34.91
N GLY A 311 4.24 6.01 35.54
CA GLY A 311 2.89 6.60 35.62
C GLY A 311 2.08 6.47 34.33
N ARG A 312 2.53 5.64 33.37
CA ARG A 312 1.80 5.40 32.11
C ARG A 312 0.74 4.35 32.34
N VAL A 313 -0.35 4.42 31.58
CA VAL A 313 -1.40 3.39 31.60
C VAL A 313 -0.79 2.05 31.21
N PHE A 314 -0.93 1.05 32.08
CA PHE A 314 -0.44 -0.30 31.86
C PHE A 314 -1.60 -1.24 31.50
N LEU A 315 -1.46 -1.95 30.38
CA LEU A 315 -2.39 -2.96 29.91
C LEU A 315 -1.65 -4.30 29.80
N ASP A 316 -2.10 -5.30 30.55
CA ASP A 316 -1.54 -6.65 30.48
C ASP A 316 -2.10 -7.42 29.27
N LEU A 317 -1.68 -6.99 28.08
CA LEU A 317 -2.10 -7.54 26.78
C LEU A 317 -0.87 -7.75 25.89
N PRO A 318 -0.93 -8.63 24.89
CA PRO A 318 0.12 -8.77 23.89
C PRO A 318 0.29 -7.46 23.08
N GLY A 319 1.41 -6.76 23.27
CA GLY A 319 1.67 -5.44 22.66
C GLY A 319 1.47 -5.39 21.14
N HIS A 320 2.03 -6.36 20.42
CA HIS A 320 1.94 -6.44 18.96
C HIS A 320 0.49 -6.59 18.44
N LEU A 321 -0.38 -7.30 19.16
CA LEU A 321 -1.80 -7.43 18.78
C LEU A 321 -2.57 -6.14 19.08
N ALA A 322 -2.30 -5.51 20.23
CA ALA A 322 -2.90 -4.22 20.57
C ALA A 322 -2.50 -3.13 19.57
N ARG A 323 -1.23 -3.10 19.14
CA ARG A 323 -0.76 -2.21 18.06
C ARG A 323 -1.54 -2.44 16.77
N ALA A 324 -1.68 -3.69 16.32
CA ALA A 324 -2.43 -4.02 15.11
C ALA A 324 -3.89 -3.55 15.19
N VAL A 325 -4.56 -3.75 16.32
CA VAL A 325 -5.93 -3.28 16.58
C VAL A 325 -6.02 -1.75 16.53
N LEU A 326 -5.08 -1.04 17.16
CA LEU A 326 -5.06 0.42 17.18
C LEU A 326 -4.75 1.02 15.81
N ASP A 327 -3.90 0.38 15.01
CA ASP A 327 -3.64 0.81 13.63
C ASP A 327 -4.87 0.61 12.73
N LEU A 328 -5.58 -0.51 12.87
CA LEU A 328 -6.86 -0.74 12.19
C LEU A 328 -7.90 0.32 12.61
N TRP A 329 -7.97 0.65 13.90
CA TRP A 329 -8.86 1.68 14.41
C TRP A 329 -8.54 3.07 13.84
N ARG A 330 -7.25 3.45 13.86
CA ARG A 330 -6.75 4.69 13.26
C ARG A 330 -7.16 4.80 11.79
N LEU A 331 -6.92 3.75 11.01
CA LEU A 331 -7.32 3.70 9.60
C LEU A 331 -8.84 3.82 9.44
N ARG A 332 -9.63 3.29 10.38
CA ARG A 332 -11.09 3.37 10.31
C ARG A 332 -11.61 4.78 10.60
N CYS A 333 -11.05 5.46 11.59
CA CYS A 333 -11.43 6.85 11.92
C CYS A 333 -11.10 7.82 10.78
N LEU A 334 -9.96 7.64 10.12
CA LEU A 334 -9.54 8.49 8.98
C LEU A 334 -10.49 8.40 7.78
N ARG A 335 -11.19 7.29 7.60
CA ARG A 335 -12.10 7.06 6.47
C ARG A 335 -13.46 7.76 6.61
N GLY A 336 -13.77 8.30 7.79
CA GLY A 336 -15.10 8.84 8.09
C GLY A 336 -16.19 7.76 8.17
N GLY A 337 -17.34 8.13 8.73
CA GLY A 337 -18.48 7.25 8.98
C GLY A 337 -19.10 7.50 10.36
N SER A 338 -20.41 7.29 10.48
CA SER A 338 -21.13 7.56 11.74
C SER A 338 -20.79 6.55 12.85
N GLU A 339 -20.39 5.34 12.51
CA GLU A 339 -20.02 4.28 13.46
C GLU A 339 -18.84 3.44 12.93
N PRO A 340 -17.59 3.87 13.15
CA PRO A 340 -16.42 3.10 12.76
C PRO A 340 -16.38 1.76 13.51
N ARG A 341 -16.21 0.67 12.75
CA ARG A 341 -15.95 -0.68 13.26
C ARG A 341 -14.76 -1.28 12.52
N ILE A 342 -13.91 -2.03 13.21
CA ILE A 342 -12.73 -2.67 12.60
C ILE A 342 -13.00 -4.13 12.23
N PRO A 343 -12.47 -4.59 11.09
CA PRO A 343 -12.35 -6.02 10.86
C PRO A 343 -11.20 -6.58 11.69
N CYS A 344 -11.41 -7.73 12.32
CA CYS A 344 -10.35 -8.46 13.01
C CYS A 344 -9.90 -9.65 12.18
N ALA A 345 -8.59 -9.88 12.15
CA ALA A 345 -8.00 -10.91 11.33
C ALA A 345 -8.36 -12.32 11.82
N ASN A 346 -8.23 -12.49 13.12
CA ASN A 346 -8.37 -13.74 13.83
C ASN A 346 -9.06 -13.47 15.15
N GLU A 347 -9.31 -14.54 15.90
CA GLU A 347 -9.99 -14.46 17.18
C GLU A 347 -9.16 -13.67 18.21
N ASP A 348 -7.84 -13.81 18.19
CA ASP A 348 -6.96 -13.08 19.11
C ASP A 348 -7.09 -11.55 18.92
N GLN A 349 -7.07 -11.06 17.67
CA GLN A 349 -7.30 -9.63 17.40
C GLN A 349 -8.69 -9.17 17.83
N ARG A 350 -9.72 -10.00 17.62
CA ARG A 350 -11.10 -9.71 18.05
C ARG A 350 -11.17 -9.57 19.57
N LEU A 351 -10.61 -10.53 20.30
CA LEU A 351 -10.55 -10.52 21.76
C LEU A 351 -9.82 -9.27 22.27
N ILE A 352 -8.68 -8.92 21.68
CA ILE A 352 -7.95 -7.70 22.06
C ILE A 352 -8.77 -6.43 21.76
N ALA A 353 -9.44 -6.36 20.61
CA ALA A 353 -10.31 -5.23 20.28
C ALA A 353 -11.47 -5.10 21.27
N GLU A 354 -12.11 -6.20 21.65
CA GLU A 354 -13.18 -6.22 22.66
C GLU A 354 -12.66 -5.77 24.04
N VAL A 355 -11.49 -6.25 24.47
CA VAL A 355 -10.88 -5.83 25.74
C VAL A 355 -10.50 -4.34 25.74
N LEU A 356 -10.08 -3.80 24.60
CA LEU A 356 -9.82 -2.37 24.44
C LEU A 356 -11.12 -1.54 24.27
N GLY A 357 -12.27 -2.18 24.06
CA GLY A 357 -13.53 -1.52 23.75
C GLY A 357 -13.54 -0.86 22.37
N VAL A 358 -12.78 -1.40 21.42
CA VAL A 358 -12.76 -0.99 20.02
C VAL A 358 -13.90 -1.72 19.30
N PRO A 359 -14.87 -1.01 18.68
CA PRO A 359 -15.98 -1.65 17.99
C PRO A 359 -15.50 -2.57 16.86
N VAL A 360 -15.88 -3.84 16.92
CA VAL A 360 -15.55 -4.84 15.89
C VAL A 360 -16.72 -5.08 14.94
N GLU A 361 -16.40 -5.42 13.70
CA GLU A 361 -17.39 -5.90 12.74
C GLU A 361 -17.84 -7.33 13.12
N PRO A 362 -19.13 -7.66 12.92
CA PRO A 362 -19.61 -9.02 13.13
C PRO A 362 -18.82 -9.99 12.22
N PRO A 363 -18.59 -11.23 12.68
CA PRO A 363 -17.93 -12.22 11.84
C PRO A 363 -18.71 -12.35 10.53
N ALA A 364 -18.00 -12.31 9.41
CA ALA A 364 -18.63 -12.51 8.12
C ALA A 364 -19.30 -13.89 8.14
N ARG A 365 -20.61 -13.94 7.84
CA ARG A 365 -21.29 -15.22 7.68
C ARG A 365 -20.62 -15.92 6.50
N VAL A 366 -19.80 -16.92 6.78
CA VAL A 366 -19.25 -17.79 5.75
C VAL A 366 -20.43 -18.58 5.21
N LEU A 367 -20.96 -18.14 4.07
CA LEU A 367 -21.92 -18.95 3.34
C LEU A 367 -21.14 -20.16 2.82
N GLY A 368 -21.44 -21.33 3.37
CA GLY A 368 -20.88 -22.57 2.86
C GLY A 368 -21.27 -22.79 1.39
N PRO A 369 -20.57 -23.67 0.67
CA PRO A 369 -20.89 -24.06 -0.70
C PRO A 369 -22.25 -24.79 -0.74
N GLY A 370 -23.33 -24.01 -0.76
CA GLY A 370 -24.71 -24.47 -0.60
C GLY A 370 -25.69 -23.41 -0.07
N GLY A 371 -25.24 -22.20 0.31
CA GLY A 371 -26.12 -21.10 0.69
C GLY A 371 -26.82 -21.25 2.05
N VAL A 372 -26.50 -22.30 2.81
CA VAL A 372 -26.99 -22.48 4.18
C VAL A 372 -25.99 -21.85 5.15
N ALA A 373 -26.44 -20.87 5.92
CA ALA A 373 -25.64 -20.26 6.98
C ALA A 373 -25.40 -21.29 8.09
N LEU A 374 -24.16 -21.80 8.21
CA LEU A 374 -23.75 -22.53 9.41
C LEU A 374 -23.57 -21.51 10.54
N LEU A 375 -24.48 -21.51 11.51
CA LEU A 375 -24.21 -20.94 12.83
C LEU A 375 -23.21 -21.86 13.52
N ALA A 376 -21.93 -21.48 13.51
CA ALA A 376 -20.92 -22.11 14.34
C ALA A 376 -21.26 -21.80 15.80
N ALA A 377 -21.90 -22.76 16.49
CA ALA A 377 -22.06 -22.72 17.93
C ALA A 377 -20.68 -22.96 18.58
N GLY A 378 -19.99 -21.87 18.93
CA GLY A 378 -18.73 -21.91 19.66
C GLY A 378 -18.98 -22.33 21.11
N VAL A 379 -18.36 -23.44 21.50
CA VAL A 379 -18.24 -23.90 22.89
C VAL A 379 -17.41 -22.85 23.66
N GLY A 380 -18.03 -22.21 24.65
CA GLY A 380 -17.38 -21.22 25.50
C GLY A 380 -16.29 -21.85 26.37
N ALA A 381 -15.03 -21.56 26.07
CA ALA A 381 -13.94 -21.68 27.02
C ALA A 381 -13.75 -20.32 27.70
N ALA A 382 -14.19 -20.22 28.96
CA ALA A 382 -13.91 -19.06 29.79
C ALA A 382 -12.40 -19.00 30.08
N CYS A 383 -11.66 -18.20 29.32
CA CYS A 383 -10.35 -17.72 29.74
C CYS A 383 -10.56 -16.70 30.87
N ALA A 384 -10.56 -17.19 32.10
CA ALA A 384 -10.38 -16.32 33.26
C ALA A 384 -8.95 -15.74 33.19
N VAL A 385 -8.83 -14.51 32.72
CA VAL A 385 -7.62 -13.70 32.93
C VAL A 385 -7.53 -13.45 34.43
N VAL A 386 -6.71 -14.25 35.11
CA VAL A 386 -6.38 -14.06 36.53
C VAL A 386 -5.48 -12.83 36.61
N LEU A 387 -6.08 -11.67 36.92
CA LEU A 387 -5.35 -10.52 37.44
C LEU A 387 -4.71 -10.95 38.76
N ARG A 388 -3.42 -11.32 38.72
CA ARG A 388 -2.63 -11.52 39.94
C ARG A 388 -2.58 -10.18 40.67
N ARG A 389 -3.20 -10.14 41.86
CA ARG A 389 -2.91 -9.10 42.85
C ARG A 389 -1.44 -9.23 43.25
N GLY A 390 -0.60 -8.35 42.73
CA GLY A 390 0.76 -8.14 43.21
C GLY A 390 0.71 -7.34 44.51
N VAL A 391 1.44 -7.82 45.52
CA VAL A 391 1.80 -7.09 46.75
C VAL A 391 2.89 -6.08 46.43
#